data_AF-A0A844FBB5-F1
#
_entry.id   AF-A0A844FBB5-F1
#
_cell.length_a   1.000
_cell.length_b   1.000
_cell.length_c   1.000
_cell.angle_alpha   90.00
_cell.angle_beta   90.00
_cell.angle_gamma   90.00
#
_symmetry.space_group_name_H-M   'P 1'
#
loop_
_entity.id
_entity.type
_entity.pdbx_description
1 polymer ?
#
loop_
_entity_poly.entity_id
_entity_poly.type
_entity_poly.pdbx_seq_one_letter_code
_entity_poly.pdbx_strand_id
1 'polypeptide(L)'
;MRIKKLTAVAMTGMMVFGMGTSVCAASPITQIGDTDTNDVKATYAAEQEAKTVYSVDIKWGGMQYTYTVPSEGTWNPVNHQFDGASGAGKWSCSEGADKVEVTNHSNAAVKAAFTYGAESDYQSINGTFDKQNATLPTAEGTAVSKAPTYTATLSLSGALKKNVQAPTKIGTATVTLNAVD
;
A
#
# COMPACT_ATOMS: atom_id res chain seq x y z
N MET A 1 -43.25 11.44 16.86
CA MET A 1 -43.16 10.45 15.77
C MET A 1 -42.20 9.34 16.20
N ARG A 2 -42.53 8.09 15.89
CA ARG A 2 -42.18 6.88 16.65
C ARG A 2 -40.69 6.53 16.66
N ILE A 3 -40.16 6.28 17.86
CA ILE A 3 -38.94 5.50 18.12
C ILE A 3 -39.18 4.05 17.69
N LYS A 4 -38.24 3.46 16.92
CA LYS A 4 -38.15 2.01 16.75
C LYS A 4 -36.79 1.54 17.26
N LYS A 5 -36.83 0.80 18.36
CA LYS A 5 -35.72 0.04 18.93
C LYS A 5 -35.44 -1.17 18.02
N LEU A 6 -34.17 -1.41 17.70
CA LEU A 6 -33.67 -2.68 17.16
C LEU A 6 -32.54 -3.11 18.10
N THR A 7 -32.90 -3.77 19.19
CA THR A 7 -32.75 -5.23 19.42
C THR A 7 -31.28 -5.62 19.58
N ALA A 8 -30.89 -5.74 20.85
CA ALA A 8 -29.71 -6.51 21.26
C ALA A 8 -29.88 -7.98 20.87
N VAL A 9 -28.80 -8.61 20.40
CA VAL A 9 -28.63 -10.06 20.43
C VAL A 9 -27.25 -10.32 21.03
N ALA A 10 -27.28 -10.81 22.27
CA ALA A 10 -26.16 -11.48 22.91
C ALA A 10 -26.04 -12.89 22.33
N MET A 11 -24.82 -13.34 22.02
CA MET A 11 -24.48 -14.76 22.01
C MET A 11 -23.21 -14.98 22.83
N THR A 12 -23.46 -15.43 24.05
CA THR A 12 -22.56 -16.06 25.00
C THR A 12 -21.96 -17.33 24.40
N GLY A 13 -20.66 -17.56 24.63
CA GLY A 13 -20.00 -18.81 24.26
C GLY A 13 -18.56 -18.85 24.77
N MET A 14 -18.35 -18.72 26.08
CA MET A 14 -17.04 -18.95 26.70
C MET A 14 -16.80 -20.46 26.72
N MET A 15 -16.12 -20.98 25.71
CA MET A 15 -15.70 -22.38 25.63
C MET A 15 -14.54 -22.59 26.61
N VAL A 16 -14.85 -22.97 27.85
CA VAL A 16 -13.85 -23.49 28.79
C VAL A 16 -13.40 -24.86 28.25
N PHE A 17 -12.26 -24.90 27.54
CA PHE A 17 -11.58 -26.15 27.23
C PHE A 17 -11.05 -26.74 28.55
N GLY A 18 -11.69 -27.81 29.02
CA GLY A 18 -11.21 -28.59 30.15
C GLY A 18 -9.83 -29.17 29.85
N MET A 19 -8.81 -28.65 30.53
CA MET A 19 -7.49 -29.26 30.54
C MET A 19 -7.58 -30.57 31.34
N GLY A 20 -7.59 -31.70 30.65
CA GLY A 20 -7.47 -33.01 31.29
C GLY A 20 -6.10 -33.11 31.97
N THR A 21 -6.08 -33.19 33.30
CA THR A 21 -4.86 -33.52 34.04
C THR A 21 -4.58 -35.01 33.86
N SER A 22 -3.64 -35.36 33.00
CA SER A 22 -3.10 -36.73 32.95
C SER A 22 -2.35 -37.01 34.26
N VAL A 23 -2.84 -37.96 35.06
CA VAL A 23 -2.14 -38.45 36.26
C VAL A 23 -1.12 -39.50 35.81
N CYS A 24 0.17 -39.16 35.85
CA CYS A 24 1.24 -40.12 35.61
C CYS A 24 1.61 -40.86 36.91
N ALA A 25 1.86 -42.16 36.83
CA ALA A 25 2.41 -42.94 37.95
C ALA A 25 3.88 -42.57 38.20
N ALA A 26 4.28 -42.41 39.45
CA ALA A 26 5.64 -42.01 39.82
C ALA A 26 6.64 -43.17 39.65
N SER A 27 7.80 -42.89 39.04
CA SER A 27 8.96 -43.80 38.99
C SER A 27 10.06 -43.24 39.91
N PRO A 28 10.34 -43.86 41.07
CA PRO A 28 11.27 -43.30 42.04
C PRO A 28 12.73 -43.40 41.57
N ILE A 29 13.50 -42.33 41.76
CA ILE A 29 14.96 -42.34 41.60
C ILE A 29 15.59 -43.05 42.81
N THR A 30 16.43 -44.06 42.56
CA THR A 30 17.03 -44.89 43.63
C THR A 30 18.55 -44.81 43.72
N GLN A 31 19.22 -44.15 42.77
CA GLN A 31 20.69 -44.01 42.76
C GLN A 31 21.13 -42.56 42.53
N ILE A 32 22.24 -42.16 43.18
CA ILE A 32 22.86 -40.84 42.97
C ILE A 32 23.40 -40.78 41.54
N GLY A 33 22.88 -39.83 40.75
CA GLY A 33 23.24 -39.61 39.35
C GLY A 33 22.13 -39.93 38.34
N ASP A 34 21.04 -40.56 38.79
CA ASP A 34 19.86 -40.81 37.96
C ASP A 34 19.03 -39.52 37.74
N THR A 35 18.22 -39.53 36.68
CA THR A 35 17.35 -38.41 36.29
C THR A 35 15.91 -38.87 36.11
N ASP A 36 14.97 -38.01 36.49
CA ASP A 36 13.54 -38.14 36.21
C ASP A 36 13.12 -36.93 35.39
N THR A 37 12.27 -37.15 34.38
CA THR A 37 11.88 -36.12 33.43
C THR A 37 10.37 -36.16 33.21
N ASN A 38 9.77 -34.99 33.01
CA ASN A 38 8.37 -34.86 32.68
C ASN A 38 8.20 -33.73 31.66
N ASP A 39 7.22 -33.86 30.78
CA ASP A 39 6.95 -32.87 29.74
C ASP A 39 6.36 -31.61 30.35
N VAL A 40 6.94 -30.45 30.06
CA VAL A 40 6.36 -29.15 30.37
C VAL A 40 5.51 -28.70 29.19
N LYS A 41 4.18 -28.61 29.39
CA LYS A 41 3.20 -28.20 28.36
C LYS A 41 2.51 -26.91 28.80
N ALA A 42 2.28 -26.00 27.86
CA ALA A 42 1.58 -24.73 28.09
C ALA A 42 0.62 -24.43 26.93
N THR A 43 -0.38 -23.57 27.18
CA THR A 43 -1.33 -23.10 26.18
C THR A 43 -1.47 -21.58 26.31
N TYR A 44 -1.42 -20.87 25.18
CA TYR A 44 -1.74 -19.46 25.11
C TYR A 44 -3.26 -19.29 24.96
N ALA A 45 -3.85 -18.41 25.76
CA ALA A 45 -5.25 -18.02 25.64
C ALA A 45 -5.39 -16.51 25.91
N ALA A 46 -6.14 -15.83 25.06
CA ALA A 46 -6.56 -14.45 25.27
C ALA A 46 -8.06 -14.43 25.57
N GLU A 47 -8.47 -13.78 26.66
CA GLU A 47 -9.90 -13.61 26.98
C GLU A 47 -10.61 -12.70 25.98
N GLN A 48 -9.85 -11.81 25.33
CA GLN A 48 -10.31 -10.93 24.26
C GLN A 48 -9.21 -10.78 23.22
N GLU A 49 -9.51 -11.10 21.97
CA GLU A 49 -8.56 -10.87 20.87
C GLU A 49 -8.46 -9.39 20.54
N ALA A 50 -7.26 -8.97 20.11
CA ALA A 50 -7.05 -7.62 19.62
C ALA A 50 -7.88 -7.38 18.35
N LYS A 51 -8.51 -6.22 18.26
CA LYS A 51 -9.21 -5.80 17.05
C LYS A 51 -8.21 -5.45 15.94
N THR A 52 -8.62 -5.62 14.69
CA THR A 52 -7.88 -5.07 13.55
C THR A 52 -7.90 -3.54 13.59
N VAL A 53 -6.71 -2.94 13.44
CA VAL A 53 -6.48 -1.51 13.38
C VAL A 53 -5.64 -1.21 12.14
N TYR A 54 -6.17 -0.34 11.29
CA TYR A 54 -5.47 0.14 10.10
C TYR A 54 -4.80 1.48 10.37
N SER A 55 -3.51 1.56 10.07
CA SER A 55 -2.69 2.77 10.16
C SER A 55 -1.65 2.72 9.05
N VAL A 56 -1.76 3.63 8.07
CA VAL A 56 -0.90 3.63 6.88
C VAL A 56 -0.47 5.06 6.58
N ASP A 57 0.82 5.24 6.35
CA ASP A 57 1.39 6.51 5.89
C ASP A 57 1.55 6.50 4.37
N ILE A 58 1.18 7.59 3.72
CA ILE A 58 1.37 7.79 2.29
C ILE A 58 2.16 9.08 2.08
N LYS A 59 3.34 8.96 1.46
CA LYS A 59 4.22 10.09 1.14
C LYS A 59 4.37 10.22 -0.36
N TRP A 60 4.04 11.39 -0.89
CA TRP A 60 4.13 11.69 -2.31
C TRP A 60 5.39 12.50 -2.62
N GLY A 61 6.02 12.21 -3.75
CA GLY A 61 6.88 13.14 -4.46
C GLY A 61 6.08 14.33 -5.01
N GLY A 62 6.77 15.28 -5.65
CA GLY A 62 6.15 16.51 -6.15
C GLY A 62 5.12 16.31 -7.27
N MET A 63 5.11 15.16 -7.95
CA MET A 63 4.22 14.81 -9.07
C MET A 63 4.19 15.86 -10.19
N GLN A 64 5.30 16.59 -10.37
CA GLN A 64 5.44 17.64 -11.36
C GLN A 64 6.40 17.18 -12.46
N TYR A 65 5.91 17.24 -13.69
CA TYR A 65 6.63 16.79 -14.88
C TYR A 65 6.80 17.91 -15.89
N THR A 66 7.87 17.83 -16.67
CA THR A 66 8.16 18.69 -17.82
C THR A 66 8.10 17.84 -19.08
N TYR A 67 7.42 18.33 -20.11
CA TYR A 67 7.42 17.72 -21.44
C TYR A 67 8.29 18.54 -22.38
N THR A 68 9.37 17.93 -22.88
CA THR A 68 10.34 18.61 -23.76
C THR A 68 10.33 17.97 -25.13
N VAL A 69 10.16 18.78 -26.17
CA VAL A 69 10.34 18.35 -27.56
C VAL A 69 11.77 18.66 -28.04
N PRO A 70 12.45 17.76 -28.78
CA PRO A 70 13.83 18.00 -29.20
C PRO A 70 14.00 19.18 -30.17
N SER A 71 13.07 19.34 -31.11
CA SER A 71 13.02 20.49 -32.02
C SER A 71 11.59 20.73 -32.49
N GLU A 72 11.15 21.97 -32.41
CA GLU A 72 9.89 22.40 -33.04
C GLU A 72 10.02 22.60 -34.55
N GLY A 73 11.23 22.55 -35.09
CA GLY A 73 11.51 22.91 -36.48
C GLY A 73 11.60 24.42 -36.70
N THR A 74 11.63 24.81 -37.97
CA THR A 74 11.68 26.22 -38.41
C THR A 74 10.35 26.61 -39.01
N TRP A 75 9.80 27.76 -38.60
CA TRP A 75 8.58 28.29 -39.18
C TRP A 75 8.76 28.63 -40.67
N ASN A 76 7.92 28.03 -41.51
CA ASN A 76 7.87 28.32 -42.93
C ASN A 76 6.65 29.22 -43.23
N PRO A 77 6.85 30.50 -43.62
CA PRO A 77 5.76 31.43 -43.86
C PRO A 77 4.97 31.13 -45.15
N VAL A 78 5.46 30.25 -46.03
CA VAL A 78 4.78 29.92 -47.29
C VAL A 78 3.63 28.94 -47.05
N ASN A 79 3.84 27.93 -46.22
CA ASN A 79 2.85 26.88 -45.93
C ASN A 79 2.22 27.02 -44.53
N HIS A 80 2.71 27.96 -43.70
CA HIS A 80 2.30 28.15 -42.31
C HIS A 80 2.48 26.89 -41.45
N GLN A 81 3.58 26.18 -41.65
CA GLN A 81 3.95 24.98 -40.91
C GLN A 81 5.40 25.06 -40.42
N PHE A 82 5.76 24.18 -39.48
CA PHE A 82 7.14 24.03 -39.05
C PHE A 82 7.83 22.92 -39.85
N ASP A 83 8.92 23.25 -40.52
CA ASP A 83 9.74 22.29 -41.26
C ASP A 83 10.89 21.76 -40.37
N GLY A 84 11.20 20.47 -40.45
CA GLY A 84 12.32 19.88 -39.71
C GLY A 84 12.09 19.73 -38.20
N ALA A 85 10.84 19.74 -37.74
CA ALA A 85 10.51 19.28 -36.39
C ALA A 85 11.02 17.86 -36.20
N SER A 86 11.67 17.57 -35.07
CA SER A 86 12.35 16.29 -34.87
C SER A 86 12.13 15.70 -33.49
N GLY A 87 12.02 14.37 -33.49
CA GLY A 87 11.91 13.52 -32.30
C GLY A 87 10.56 13.54 -31.60
N ALA A 88 10.25 12.44 -30.91
CA ALA A 88 9.16 12.43 -29.94
C ALA A 88 9.54 13.26 -28.72
N GLY A 89 8.59 14.01 -28.16
CA GLY A 89 8.82 14.69 -26.89
C GLY A 89 8.98 13.68 -25.76
N LYS A 90 9.63 14.13 -24.69
CA LYS A 90 9.96 13.31 -23.52
C LYS A 90 9.45 13.95 -22.26
N TRP A 91 8.89 13.13 -21.38
CA TRP A 91 8.56 13.51 -20.01
C TRP A 91 9.79 13.36 -19.13
N SER A 92 10.01 14.33 -18.25
CA SER A 92 11.02 14.27 -17.19
C SER A 92 10.47 14.90 -15.91
N CYS A 93 11.05 14.56 -14.78
CA CYS A 93 10.76 15.18 -13.49
C CYS A 93 12.06 15.26 -12.66
N SER A 94 12.02 16.00 -11.55
CA SER A 94 13.13 15.97 -10.59
C SER A 94 13.20 14.60 -9.90
N GLU A 95 14.38 14.20 -9.45
CA GLU A 95 14.59 12.91 -8.79
C GLU A 95 13.60 12.68 -7.64
N GLY A 96 12.87 11.56 -7.70
CA GLY A 96 11.90 11.15 -6.70
C GLY A 96 10.54 11.87 -6.75
N ALA A 97 10.33 12.85 -7.63
CA ALA A 97 9.05 13.54 -7.73
C ALA A 97 7.93 12.63 -8.26
N ASP A 98 8.28 11.58 -9.01
CA ASP A 98 7.40 10.58 -9.59
C ASP A 98 7.04 9.43 -8.64
N LYS A 99 7.56 9.44 -7.41
CA LYS A 99 7.37 8.34 -6.45
C LYS A 99 6.24 8.59 -5.46
N VAL A 100 5.58 7.51 -5.06
CA VAL A 100 4.71 7.46 -3.88
C VAL A 100 5.14 6.31 -3.00
N GLU A 101 5.39 6.60 -1.72
CA GLU A 101 5.75 5.62 -0.70
C GLU A 101 4.54 5.34 0.19
N VAL A 102 4.27 4.06 0.43
CA VAL A 102 3.23 3.57 1.32
C VAL A 102 3.90 2.75 2.42
N THR A 103 3.65 3.09 3.68
CA THR A 103 4.18 2.37 4.85
C THR A 103 3.05 1.88 5.73
N ASN A 104 3.00 0.57 5.98
CA ASN A 104 1.97 -0.06 6.80
C ASN A 104 2.40 -0.15 8.26
N HIS A 105 1.65 0.49 9.16
CA HIS A 105 1.78 0.38 10.63
C HIS A 105 0.63 -0.42 11.27
N SER A 106 -0.26 -0.98 10.46
CA SER A 106 -1.43 -1.74 10.91
C SER A 106 -1.03 -3.07 11.58
N ASN A 107 -1.89 -3.59 12.45
CA ASN A 107 -1.79 -4.99 12.91
C ASN A 107 -2.41 -6.00 11.93
N ALA A 108 -2.68 -5.57 10.69
CA ALA A 108 -3.14 -6.39 9.60
C ALA A 108 -2.40 -6.06 8.31
N ALA A 109 -2.35 -7.00 7.39
CA ALA A 109 -1.87 -6.74 6.05
C ALA A 109 -2.83 -5.81 5.29
N VAL A 110 -2.30 -5.00 4.37
CA VAL A 110 -3.07 -4.09 3.53
C VAL A 110 -2.66 -4.24 2.07
N LYS A 111 -3.59 -3.99 1.16
CA LYS A 111 -3.33 -3.92 -0.28
C LYS A 111 -3.49 -2.48 -0.76
N ALA A 112 -2.39 -1.89 -1.22
CA ALA A 112 -2.39 -0.59 -1.87
C ALA A 112 -2.59 -0.78 -3.38
N ALA A 113 -3.55 -0.07 -3.98
CA ALA A 113 -3.77 0.01 -5.41
C ALA A 113 -3.46 1.41 -5.93
N PHE A 114 -2.74 1.51 -7.04
CA PHE A 114 -2.24 2.76 -7.61
C PHE A 114 -2.90 3.02 -8.97
N THR A 115 -3.48 4.21 -9.13
CA THR A 115 -4.19 4.59 -10.37
C THR A 115 -3.88 6.01 -10.77
N TYR A 116 -4.00 6.30 -12.06
CA TYR A 116 -3.92 7.64 -12.61
C TYR A 116 -5.15 7.90 -13.49
N GLY A 117 -5.82 9.02 -13.25
CA GLY A 117 -6.89 9.53 -14.10
C GLY A 117 -6.48 10.84 -14.75
N ALA A 118 -6.51 10.89 -16.08
CA ALA A 118 -6.29 12.14 -16.83
C ALA A 118 -7.48 13.10 -16.65
N GLU A 119 -7.20 14.40 -16.68
CA GLU A 119 -8.25 15.42 -16.80
C GLU A 119 -8.85 15.40 -18.22
N SER A 120 -10.08 15.92 -18.37
CA SER A 120 -10.86 15.81 -19.63
C SER A 120 -10.11 16.31 -20.86
N ASP A 121 -9.35 17.40 -20.71
CA ASP A 121 -8.62 18.06 -21.80
C ASP A 121 -7.28 17.39 -22.13
N TYR A 122 -6.89 16.41 -21.31
CA TYR A 122 -5.60 15.74 -21.30
C TYR A 122 -5.72 14.21 -21.43
N GLN A 123 -6.86 13.69 -21.89
CA GLN A 123 -7.11 12.25 -22.06
C GLN A 123 -6.11 11.52 -22.99
N SER A 124 -5.36 12.25 -23.83
CA SER A 124 -4.28 11.68 -24.64
C SER A 124 -2.99 11.42 -23.85
N ILE A 125 -2.90 11.90 -22.60
CA ILE A 125 -1.77 11.68 -21.70
C ILE A 125 -2.13 10.52 -20.77
N ASN A 126 -1.34 9.45 -20.83
CA ASN A 126 -1.53 8.28 -19.98
C ASN A 126 -0.47 8.27 -18.87
N GLY A 127 -0.90 7.94 -17.66
CA GLY A 127 -0.02 7.70 -16.52
C GLY A 127 -0.09 6.24 -16.08
N THR A 128 1.07 5.62 -15.89
CA THR A 128 1.20 4.21 -15.50
C THR A 128 2.16 4.09 -14.33
N PHE A 129 1.73 3.40 -13.28
CA PHE A 129 2.62 2.98 -12.20
C PHE A 129 3.39 1.71 -12.57
N ASP A 130 4.63 1.61 -12.11
CA ASP A 130 5.49 0.42 -12.24
C ASP A 130 4.84 -0.86 -11.68
N LYS A 131 3.98 -0.73 -10.66
CA LYS A 131 2.98 -1.74 -10.27
C LYS A 131 1.63 -1.11 -9.97
N GLN A 132 0.56 -1.75 -10.42
CA GLN A 132 -0.81 -1.28 -10.15
C GLN A 132 -1.27 -1.60 -8.72
N ASN A 133 -0.62 -2.53 -8.03
CA ASN A 133 -0.92 -2.84 -6.64
C ASN A 133 0.29 -3.45 -5.91
N ALA A 134 0.28 -3.34 -4.59
CA ALA A 134 1.24 -3.96 -3.68
C ALA A 134 0.53 -4.40 -2.39
N THR A 135 0.82 -5.62 -1.94
CA THR A 135 0.41 -6.10 -0.62
C THR A 135 1.53 -5.84 0.37
N LEU A 136 1.24 -5.11 1.43
CA LEU A 136 2.14 -4.86 2.54
C LEU A 136 1.71 -5.74 3.72
N PRO A 137 2.60 -6.56 4.30
CA PRO A 137 2.28 -7.40 5.46
C PRO A 137 1.94 -6.55 6.70
N THR A 138 1.40 -7.20 7.74
CA THR A 138 1.20 -6.58 9.05
C THR A 138 2.51 -6.07 9.64
N ALA A 139 2.45 -4.97 10.39
CA ALA A 139 3.57 -4.47 11.18
C ALA A 139 3.70 -5.15 12.54
N GLU A 140 2.78 -6.04 12.91
CA GLU A 140 2.84 -6.76 14.18
C GLU A 140 4.15 -7.54 14.33
N GLY A 141 4.80 -7.39 15.49
CA GLY A 141 6.11 -7.99 15.76
C GLY A 141 7.28 -7.29 15.06
N THR A 142 7.05 -6.21 14.32
CA THR A 142 8.12 -5.41 13.69
C THR A 142 8.44 -4.15 14.49
N ALA A 143 9.71 -3.71 14.47
CA ALA A 143 10.06 -2.40 15.00
C ALA A 143 9.46 -1.30 14.11
N VAL A 144 9.04 -0.16 14.70
CA VAL A 144 8.41 0.94 13.95
C VAL A 144 9.25 1.41 12.75
N SER A 145 10.57 1.47 12.88
CA SER A 145 11.50 1.85 11.81
C SER A 145 11.71 0.78 10.72
N LYS A 146 11.14 -0.41 10.92
CA LYS A 146 11.16 -1.56 10.01
C LYS A 146 9.76 -1.95 9.57
N ALA A 147 8.79 -1.05 9.74
CA ALA A 147 7.45 -1.22 9.22
C ALA A 147 7.49 -1.54 7.72
N PRO A 148 6.62 -2.44 7.22
CA PRO A 148 6.61 -2.79 5.81
C PRO A 148 6.31 -1.57 4.92
N THR A 149 7.16 -1.36 3.91
CA THR A 149 7.08 -0.21 3.01
C THR A 149 7.13 -0.66 1.54
N TYR A 150 6.38 0.04 0.70
CA TYR A 150 6.43 -0.11 -0.75
C TYR A 150 6.48 1.26 -1.43
N THR A 151 7.29 1.40 -2.48
CA THR A 151 7.36 2.61 -3.29
C THR A 151 6.91 2.29 -4.72
N ALA A 152 5.94 3.03 -5.23
CA ALA A 152 5.51 2.98 -6.63
C ALA A 152 6.02 4.22 -7.37
N THR A 153 6.25 4.09 -8.67
CA THR A 153 6.75 5.18 -9.53
C THR A 153 5.81 5.40 -10.71
N LEU A 154 5.39 6.64 -10.94
CA LEU A 154 4.48 7.03 -12.02
C LEU A 154 5.26 7.50 -13.25
N SER A 155 5.03 6.86 -14.39
CA SER A 155 5.54 7.29 -15.69
C SER A 155 4.42 7.88 -16.55
N LEU A 156 4.72 8.95 -17.30
CA LEU A 156 3.80 9.58 -18.23
C LEU A 156 4.16 9.27 -19.68
N SER A 157 3.14 9.16 -20.54
CA SER A 157 3.26 8.99 -21.98
C SER A 157 2.22 9.84 -22.72
N GLY A 158 2.37 9.99 -24.03
CA GLY A 158 1.62 10.95 -24.82
C GLY A 158 2.30 12.31 -24.87
N ALA A 159 1.64 13.29 -25.48
CA ALA A 159 2.20 14.61 -25.73
C ALA A 159 1.42 15.71 -25.00
N LEU A 160 2.14 16.64 -24.36
CA LEU A 160 1.56 17.86 -23.82
C LEU A 160 1.42 18.90 -24.93
N LYS A 161 0.26 19.58 -24.98
CA LYS A 161 0.04 20.65 -25.95
C LYS A 161 0.90 21.86 -25.62
N LYS A 162 1.50 22.47 -26.64
CA LYS A 162 2.41 23.63 -26.54
C LYS A 162 1.80 24.88 -25.86
N ASN A 163 0.48 25.01 -25.86
CA ASN A 163 -0.21 26.13 -25.20
C ASN A 163 -0.17 26.05 -23.67
N VAL A 164 0.30 24.94 -23.09
CA VAL A 164 0.50 24.80 -21.64
C VAL A 164 1.90 25.28 -21.28
N GLN A 165 2.01 26.54 -20.84
CA GLN A 165 3.30 27.18 -20.50
C GLN A 165 3.55 27.30 -18.99
N ALA A 166 2.52 27.06 -18.16
CA ALA A 166 2.60 27.08 -16.71
C ALA A 166 2.21 25.71 -16.13
N PRO A 167 2.67 25.35 -14.92
CA PRO A 167 2.25 24.13 -14.25
C PRO A 167 0.73 24.03 -14.20
N THR A 168 0.19 23.02 -14.88
CA THR A 168 -1.25 22.81 -15.03
C THR A 168 -1.57 21.38 -14.60
N LYS A 169 -2.69 21.21 -13.89
CA LYS A 169 -3.16 19.88 -13.51
C LYS A 169 -3.60 19.13 -14.77
N ILE A 170 -2.87 18.06 -15.13
CA ILE A 170 -3.18 17.20 -16.29
C ILE A 170 -3.86 15.89 -15.89
N GLY A 171 -3.84 15.55 -14.62
CA GLY A 171 -4.44 14.33 -14.08
C GLY A 171 -4.28 14.23 -12.57
N THR A 172 -4.75 13.12 -12.02
CA THR A 172 -4.71 12.82 -10.59
C THR A 172 -4.20 11.40 -10.38
N ALA A 173 -3.12 11.26 -9.60
CA ALA A 173 -2.65 9.98 -9.09
C ALA A 173 -3.36 9.64 -7.78
N THR A 174 -3.78 8.39 -7.59
CA THR A 174 -4.56 7.96 -6.43
C THR A 174 -4.00 6.65 -5.87
N VAL A 175 -3.85 6.59 -4.53
CA VAL A 175 -3.62 5.35 -3.79
C VAL A 175 -4.92 4.95 -3.08
N THR A 176 -5.38 3.73 -3.29
CA THR A 176 -6.54 3.15 -2.58
C THR A 176 -6.08 2.00 -1.70
N LEU A 177 -6.42 2.05 -0.42
CA LEU A 177 -6.15 0.97 0.53
C LEU A 177 -7.33 0.01 0.60
N ASN A 178 -7.03 -1.28 0.54
CA ASN A 178 -8.00 -2.35 0.66
C ASN A 178 -7.52 -3.37 1.70
N ALA A 179 -8.45 -4.08 2.32
CA ALA A 179 -8.11 -5.29 3.07
C ALA A 179 -7.51 -6.34 2.12
N VAL A 180 -6.68 -7.23 2.67
CA VAL A 180 -6.22 -8.41 1.94
C VAL A 180 -7.29 -9.49 2.11
N ASP A 181 -7.74 -10.07 0.99
CA ASP A 181 -8.70 -11.18 0.96
C ASP A 181 -8.12 -12.48 1.54
#